data_AF-A0A5C7GY74-F1
#
_entry.id   AF-A0A5C7GY74-F1
#
_cell.length_a   1.000
_cell.length_b   1.000
_cell.length_c   1.000
_cell.angle_alpha   90.00
_cell.angle_beta   90.00
_cell.angle_gamma   90.00
#
_symmetry.space_group_name_H-M   'P 1'
#
loop_
_entity.id
_entity.type
_entity.pdbx_description
1 polymer ?
#
loop_
_entity_poly.entity_id
_entity_poly.type
_entity_poly.pdbx_seq_one_letter_code
_entity_poly.pdbx_strand_id
1 'polypeptide(L)'
;MNKYLISTNQSTADLSSVGRAEDCSGLILVVILRFSDGKLVPDFIASTLRIKEAVPPFLQPNLSDHELLSGVTFASAGSGWDELTTLATSAIPVSMQIDMFKDYLRRVKRIVSDDQEKAKKIISGALVVISTGTNDFGLNFYGIPTRRFQFIAISAYQDFLLNNLQSFVKDLWKQREGVAEVE
;
A
#
# COMPACT_ATOMS: atom_id res chain seq x y z
N MET A 1 -12.98 -12.57 6.99
CA MET A 1 -11.73 -13.07 6.38
C MET A 1 -11.07 -11.87 5.71
N ASN A 2 -9.96 -11.37 6.27
CA ASN A 2 -9.26 -10.19 5.74
C ASN A 2 -8.44 -10.58 4.52
N LYS A 3 -8.56 -9.82 3.41
CA LYS A 3 -7.94 -10.14 2.13
C LYS A 3 -6.72 -9.23 1.94
N TYR A 4 -5.53 -9.83 1.94
CA TYR A 4 -4.28 -9.14 1.58
C TYR A 4 -3.76 -9.73 0.28
N LEU A 5 -3.28 -8.88 -0.62
CA LEU A 5 -2.49 -9.33 -1.74
C LEU A 5 -1.06 -8.82 -1.55
N ILE A 6 -0.16 -9.72 -1.16
CA ILE A 6 1.27 -9.46 -1.02
C ILE A 6 1.95 -10.14 -2.21
N SER A 7 2.53 -9.36 -3.11
CA SER A 7 3.32 -9.89 -4.23
C SER A 7 4.78 -9.49 -4.05
N THR A 8 5.65 -10.47 -3.87
CA THR A 8 7.10 -10.32 -4.02
C THR A 8 7.53 -11.02 -5.32
N ASN A 9 8.62 -10.59 -5.95
CA ASN A 9 9.08 -11.11 -7.26
C ASN A 9 9.41 -12.63 -7.30
N GLN A 10 9.14 -13.39 -6.22
CA GLN A 10 9.29 -14.85 -6.15
C GLN A 10 8.00 -15.61 -5.78
N SER A 11 6.87 -14.94 -5.54
CA SER A 11 5.62 -15.62 -5.20
C SER A 11 4.51 -15.20 -6.17
N THR A 12 3.94 -16.18 -6.88
CA THR A 12 2.67 -16.02 -7.57
C THR A 12 1.61 -15.50 -6.60
N ALA A 13 0.92 -14.42 -6.96
CA ALA A 13 -0.19 -13.90 -6.16
C ALA A 13 -1.32 -14.96 -6.10
N ASP A 14 -1.56 -15.53 -4.93
CA ASP A 14 -2.66 -16.47 -4.73
C ASP A 14 -3.99 -15.71 -4.57
N LEU A 15 -4.74 -15.63 -5.68
CA LEU A 15 -6.06 -15.02 -5.75
C LEU A 15 -7.17 -15.90 -5.17
N SER A 16 -6.89 -17.16 -4.79
CA SER A 16 -7.91 -18.09 -4.28
C SER A 16 -8.46 -17.72 -2.90
N SER A 17 -7.71 -16.92 -2.13
CA SER A 17 -8.14 -16.37 -0.84
C SER A 17 -9.07 -15.15 -0.96
N VAL A 18 -9.22 -14.59 -2.17
CA VAL A 18 -10.08 -13.43 -2.43
C VAL A 18 -11.52 -13.93 -2.63
N GLY A 19 -12.26 -14.09 -1.53
CA GLY A 19 -13.71 -14.36 -1.59
C GLY A 19 -14.46 -13.35 -2.48
N ARG A 20 -15.68 -13.71 -2.95
CA ARG A 20 -16.52 -12.80 -3.75
C ARG A 20 -16.66 -11.42 -3.08
N ALA A 21 -16.55 -10.36 -3.88
CA ALA A 21 -16.42 -8.96 -3.44
C ALA A 21 -17.76 -8.23 -3.23
N GLU A 22 -18.88 -8.96 -3.27
CA GLU A 22 -20.22 -8.38 -3.23
C GLU A 22 -20.55 -7.71 -1.87
N ASP A 23 -19.72 -7.93 -0.85
CA ASP A 23 -19.81 -7.33 0.49
C ASP A 23 -18.75 -6.24 0.80
N CYS A 24 -17.85 -5.90 -0.14
CA CYS A 24 -16.77 -4.94 0.10
C CYS A 24 -17.24 -3.49 -0.12
N SER A 25 -17.59 -2.77 0.96
CA SER A 25 -18.01 -1.36 0.88
C SER A 25 -16.88 -0.34 1.03
N GLY A 26 -15.62 -0.75 0.87
CA GLY A 26 -14.46 0.13 0.88
C GLY A 26 -13.21 -0.63 0.41
N LEU A 27 -12.30 0.05 -0.28
CA LEU A 27 -11.01 -0.48 -0.71
C LEU A 27 -9.92 0.44 -0.16
N ILE A 28 -8.89 -0.09 0.49
CA ILE A 28 -7.72 0.69 0.92
C ILE A 28 -6.54 0.13 0.16
N LEU A 29 -6.25 0.69 -1.01
CA LEU A 29 -5.23 0.15 -1.88
C LEU A 29 -3.86 0.78 -1.56
N VAL A 30 -2.88 0.00 -1.10
CA VAL A 30 -1.53 0.53 -0.76
C VAL A 30 -0.47 0.03 -1.76
N VAL A 31 -0.68 0.20 -3.08
CA VAL A 31 0.28 -0.29 -4.09
C VAL A 31 1.13 0.84 -4.61
N ILE A 32 2.45 0.65 -4.71
CA ILE A 32 3.39 1.60 -5.32
C ILE A 32 3.42 1.57 -6.87
N LEU A 33 4.05 2.61 -7.41
CA LEU A 33 4.52 2.82 -8.78
C LEU A 33 3.45 3.22 -9.82
N ARG A 34 3.13 4.52 -9.87
CA ARG A 34 2.52 5.14 -11.07
C ARG A 34 3.62 5.60 -12.02
N PHE A 35 4.20 4.65 -12.74
CA PHE A 35 5.22 4.91 -13.78
C PHE A 35 4.61 4.88 -15.20
N SER A 36 3.31 5.12 -15.28
CA SER A 36 2.55 5.22 -16.51
C SER A 36 1.39 6.19 -16.31
N ASP A 37 1.01 6.82 -17.41
CA ASP A 37 -0.19 7.62 -17.62
C ASP A 37 -1.46 6.77 -17.86
N GLY A 38 -1.32 5.45 -18.06
CA GLY A 38 -2.42 4.49 -18.20
C GLY A 38 -2.88 3.84 -16.88
N LYS A 39 -3.78 2.84 -17.02
CA LYS A 39 -4.22 1.99 -15.89
C LYS A 39 -3.08 1.10 -15.42
N LEU A 40 -2.87 1.07 -14.11
CA LEU A 40 -1.90 0.21 -13.44
C LEU A 40 -2.55 -1.10 -12.97
N VAL A 41 -1.74 -2.09 -12.58
CA VAL A 41 -2.21 -3.32 -11.93
C VAL A 41 -3.24 -3.06 -10.82
N PRO A 42 -3.00 -2.15 -9.87
CA PRO A 42 -4.02 -1.75 -8.89
C PRO A 42 -5.34 -1.22 -9.48
N ASP A 43 -5.29 -0.48 -10.59
CA ASP A 43 -6.49 0.02 -11.26
C ASP A 43 -7.26 -1.13 -11.93
N PHE A 44 -6.55 -2.10 -12.52
CA PHE A 44 -7.17 -3.31 -13.04
C PHE A 44 -7.81 -4.16 -11.94
N ILE A 45 -7.18 -4.28 -10.77
CA ILE A 45 -7.77 -4.95 -9.60
C ILE A 45 -9.04 -4.21 -9.17
N ALA A 46 -8.97 -2.89 -8.99
CA ALA A 46 -10.12 -2.08 -8.59
C ALA A 46 -11.29 -2.15 -9.59
N SER A 47 -10.98 -2.11 -10.90
CA SER A 47 -11.97 -2.20 -11.98
C SER A 47 -12.58 -3.61 -12.08
N THR A 48 -11.77 -4.66 -11.94
CA THR A 48 -12.23 -6.07 -11.93
C THR A 48 -13.16 -6.34 -10.75
N LEU A 49 -12.86 -5.75 -9.60
CA LEU A 49 -13.70 -5.83 -8.40
C LEU A 49 -14.91 -4.87 -8.45
N ARG A 50 -15.08 -4.11 -9.54
CA ARG A 50 -16.15 -3.13 -9.76
C ARG A 50 -16.22 -2.03 -8.69
N ILE A 51 -15.06 -1.65 -8.16
CA ILE A 51 -14.93 -0.64 -7.12
C ILE A 51 -14.75 0.74 -7.76
N LYS A 52 -13.77 0.87 -8.67
CA LYS A 52 -13.51 2.08 -9.46
C LYS A 52 -12.61 1.77 -10.65
N GLU A 53 -12.66 2.65 -11.66
CA GLU A 53 -11.88 2.49 -12.89
C GLU A 53 -10.40 2.87 -12.74
N ALA A 54 -10.09 3.81 -11.85
CA ALA A 54 -8.73 4.23 -11.52
C ALA A 54 -8.67 4.71 -10.07
N VAL A 55 -7.61 4.34 -9.35
CA VAL A 55 -7.44 4.72 -7.94
C VAL A 55 -6.65 6.03 -7.85
N PRO A 56 -7.23 7.09 -7.26
CA PRO A 56 -6.57 8.39 -7.17
C PRO A 56 -5.43 8.37 -6.13
N PRO A 57 -4.39 9.19 -6.32
CA PRO A 57 -3.36 9.38 -5.30
C PRO A 57 -3.90 10.19 -4.12
N PHE A 58 -3.53 9.80 -2.91
CA PHE A 58 -3.98 10.45 -1.67
C PHE A 58 -3.61 11.95 -1.60
N LEU A 59 -2.47 12.32 -2.18
CA LEU A 59 -1.96 13.69 -2.23
C LEU A 59 -2.56 14.54 -3.36
N GLN A 60 -3.59 14.05 -4.07
CA GLN A 60 -4.25 14.84 -5.10
C GLN A 60 -4.91 16.10 -4.49
N PRO A 61 -4.63 17.32 -4.99
CA PRO A 61 -5.09 18.57 -4.36
C PRO A 61 -6.61 18.70 -4.20
N ASN A 62 -7.38 18.16 -5.14
CA ASN A 62 -8.84 18.23 -5.16
C ASN A 62 -9.49 16.85 -4.96
N LEU A 63 -8.91 16.01 -4.10
CA LEU A 63 -9.44 14.69 -3.78
C LEU A 63 -10.79 14.81 -3.05
N SER A 64 -11.87 14.38 -3.71
CA SER A 64 -13.23 14.43 -3.15
C SER A 64 -13.41 13.40 -2.03
N ASP A 65 -14.38 13.63 -1.15
CA ASP A 65 -14.71 12.70 -0.07
C ASP A 65 -15.19 11.35 -0.61
N HIS A 66 -15.94 11.33 -1.71
CA HIS A 66 -16.35 10.10 -2.39
C HIS A 66 -15.15 9.31 -2.91
N GLU A 67 -14.20 9.99 -3.57
CA GLU A 67 -12.97 9.36 -4.06
C GLU A 67 -12.15 8.78 -2.90
N LEU A 68 -12.09 9.50 -1.78
CA LEU A 68 -11.41 9.04 -0.58
C LEU A 68 -12.09 7.80 0.01
N LEU A 69 -13.41 7.81 0.23
CA LEU A 69 -14.14 6.68 0.82
C LEU A 69 -14.12 5.42 -0.06
N SER A 70 -14.06 5.59 -1.39
CA SER A 70 -13.96 4.47 -2.33
C SER A 70 -12.54 3.93 -2.49
N GLY A 71 -11.54 4.62 -1.96
CA GLY A 71 -10.16 4.16 -1.88
C GLY A 71 -9.15 5.03 -2.61
N VAL A 72 -7.94 5.10 -2.07
CA VAL A 72 -6.83 5.93 -2.58
C VAL A 72 -5.54 5.11 -2.64
N THR A 73 -4.53 5.60 -3.36
CA THR A 73 -3.17 5.07 -3.30
C THR A 73 -2.19 6.05 -2.62
N PHE A 74 -1.26 5.50 -1.83
CA PHE A 74 -0.15 6.23 -1.20
C PHE A 74 1.17 6.05 -1.94
N ALA A 75 1.12 5.48 -3.15
CA ALA A 75 2.27 5.17 -3.98
C ALA A 75 3.23 6.35 -4.14
N SER A 76 4.52 6.08 -3.96
CA SER A 76 5.58 6.97 -4.44
C SER A 76 6.53 6.20 -5.36
N ALA A 77 6.63 6.65 -6.61
CA ALA A 77 7.56 6.09 -7.57
C ALA A 77 9.00 6.34 -7.10
N GLY A 78 9.85 5.32 -7.19
CA GLY A 78 11.23 5.36 -6.70
C GLY A 78 11.42 4.91 -5.25
N SER A 79 10.35 4.84 -4.44
CA SER A 79 10.45 4.32 -3.07
C SER A 79 10.83 2.84 -3.01
N GLY A 80 11.43 2.44 -1.90
CA GLY A 80 11.86 1.08 -1.60
C GLY A 80 11.80 0.78 -0.10
N TRP A 81 11.97 -0.49 0.27
CA TRP A 81 12.09 -0.91 1.68
C TRP A 81 13.39 -0.42 2.31
N ASP A 82 14.41 -0.12 1.51
CA ASP A 82 15.65 0.49 1.94
C ASP A 82 15.56 2.01 1.80
N GLU A 83 15.80 2.74 2.89
CA GLU A 83 15.77 4.20 2.89
C GLU A 83 16.81 4.80 1.93
N LEU A 84 17.94 4.10 1.69
CA LEU A 84 18.94 4.55 0.71
C LEU A 84 18.38 4.58 -0.71
N THR A 85 17.47 3.65 -1.05
CA THR A 85 16.78 3.65 -2.34
C THR A 85 15.98 4.93 -2.50
N THR A 86 15.20 5.27 -1.48
CA THR A 86 14.33 6.45 -1.48
C THR A 86 15.16 7.74 -1.54
N LEU A 87 16.27 7.79 -0.79
CA LEU A 87 17.20 8.92 -0.81
C LEU A 87 17.80 9.14 -2.21
N ALA A 88 18.17 8.05 -2.90
CA ALA A 88 18.73 8.12 -4.24
C ALA A 88 17.73 8.63 -5.28
N THR A 89 16.43 8.38 -5.08
CA THR A 89 15.37 8.80 -6.03
C THR A 89 14.62 10.06 -5.60
N SER A 90 14.93 10.64 -4.44
CA SER A 90 14.14 11.73 -3.82
C SER A 90 12.64 11.41 -3.71
N ALA A 91 12.30 10.13 -3.52
CA ALA A 91 10.92 9.69 -3.42
C ALA A 91 10.36 9.91 -2.01
N ILE A 92 9.05 9.72 -1.84
CA ILE A 92 8.43 9.70 -0.50
C ILE A 92 8.75 8.34 0.15
N PRO A 93 9.42 8.30 1.31
CA PRO A 93 9.74 7.06 2.01
C PRO A 93 8.51 6.22 2.33
N VAL A 94 8.69 4.89 2.36
CA VAL A 94 7.62 3.95 2.75
C VAL A 94 7.13 4.21 4.18
N SER A 95 8.00 4.66 5.09
CA SER A 95 7.62 5.09 6.44
C SER A 95 6.60 6.24 6.43
N MET A 96 6.80 7.25 5.59
CA MET A 96 5.83 8.34 5.42
C MET A 96 4.52 7.87 4.79
N GLN A 97 4.51 6.77 4.02
CA GLN A 97 3.29 6.20 3.47
C GLN A 97 2.38 5.61 4.57
N ILE A 98 2.95 5.10 5.68
CA ILE A 98 2.17 4.73 6.87
C ILE A 98 1.53 5.95 7.52
N ASP A 99 2.24 7.08 7.60
CA ASP A 99 1.67 8.29 8.19
C ASP A 99 0.54 8.84 7.33
N MET A 100 0.71 8.85 6.01
CA MET A 100 -0.39 9.18 5.08
C MET A 100 -1.59 8.23 5.25
N PHE A 101 -1.34 6.94 5.52
CA PHE A 101 -2.41 6.00 5.82
C PHE A 101 -3.15 6.34 7.13
N LYS A 102 -2.45 6.75 8.19
CA LYS A 102 -3.08 7.23 9.43
C LYS A 102 -3.95 8.46 9.17
N ASP A 103 -3.46 9.39 8.35
CA ASP A 103 -4.18 10.61 7.96
C ASP A 103 -5.43 10.28 7.17
N TYR A 104 -5.34 9.31 6.26
CA TYR A 104 -6.49 8.75 5.56
C TYR A 104 -7.54 8.20 6.54
N LEU A 105 -7.14 7.37 7.51
CA LEU A 105 -8.09 6.82 8.50
C LEU A 105 -8.80 7.93 9.28
N ARG A 106 -8.08 8.98 9.66
CA ARG A 106 -8.65 10.17 10.32
C ARG A 106 -9.65 10.90 9.40
N ARG A 107 -9.33 11.06 8.13
CA ARG A 107 -10.22 11.69 7.14
C ARG A 107 -11.49 10.87 6.91
N VAL A 108 -11.38 9.55 6.75
CA VAL A 108 -12.54 8.64 6.62
C VAL A 108 -13.47 8.83 7.82
N LYS A 109 -12.94 8.72 9.05
CA LYS A 109 -13.74 8.91 10.28
C LYS A 109 -14.46 10.24 10.33
N ARG A 110 -13.82 11.32 9.89
CA ARG A 110 -14.41 12.67 9.85
C ARG A 110 -15.54 12.77 8.84
N ILE A 111 -15.40 12.15 7.66
CA ILE A 111 -16.40 12.22 6.59
C ILE A 111 -17.67 11.44 6.96
N VAL A 112 -17.51 10.30 7.66
CA VAL A 112 -18.65 9.47 8.10
C VAL A 112 -18.88 9.57 9.61
N SER A 113 -18.64 10.75 10.20
CA SER A 113 -18.75 10.96 11.66
C SER A 113 -20.08 10.50 12.25
N ASP A 114 -21.14 10.66 11.47
CA ASP A 114 -22.53 10.34 11.87
C ASP A 114 -22.87 8.85 11.72
N ASP A 115 -21.93 8.04 11.19
CA ASP A 115 -22.13 6.61 10.89
C ASP A 115 -20.83 5.82 11.15
N GLN A 116 -20.57 5.51 12.43
CA GLN A 116 -19.40 4.76 12.87
C GLN A 116 -19.35 3.34 12.30
N GLU A 117 -20.51 2.70 12.11
CA GLU A 117 -20.60 1.38 11.49
C GLU A 117 -20.14 1.41 10.04
N LYS A 118 -20.48 2.46 9.29
CA LYS A 118 -19.96 2.66 7.94
C LYS A 118 -18.45 2.89 7.92
N ALA A 119 -17.88 3.66 8.84
CA ALA A 119 -16.41 3.78 8.98
C ALA A 119 -15.77 2.41 9.18
N LYS A 120 -16.29 1.63 10.14
CA LYS A 120 -15.79 0.29 10.46
C LYS A 120 -15.90 -0.64 9.26
N LYS A 121 -17.02 -0.61 8.54
CA LYS A 121 -17.25 -1.44 7.35
C LYS A 121 -16.30 -1.07 6.20
N ILE A 122 -16.05 0.22 5.97
CA ILE A 122 -15.07 0.68 4.96
C ILE A 122 -13.67 0.16 5.30
N ILE A 123 -13.24 0.31 6.55
CA ILE A 123 -11.86 0.05 6.97
C ILE A 123 -11.60 -1.46 7.12
N SER A 124 -12.55 -2.22 7.68
CA SER A 124 -12.46 -3.67 7.84
C SER A 124 -12.79 -4.46 6.56
N GLY A 125 -13.57 -3.88 5.64
CA GLY A 125 -13.88 -4.45 4.32
C GLY A 125 -12.80 -4.20 3.26
N ALA A 126 -11.85 -3.31 3.56
CA ALA A 126 -10.80 -2.91 2.65
C ALA A 126 -9.82 -4.03 2.27
N LEU A 127 -9.61 -4.20 0.97
CA LEU A 127 -8.48 -4.95 0.41
C LEU A 127 -7.25 -4.05 0.33
N VAL A 128 -6.18 -4.48 0.98
CA VAL A 128 -4.86 -3.85 0.95
C VAL A 128 -3.93 -4.66 0.06
N VAL A 129 -3.39 -4.00 -0.97
CA VAL A 129 -2.37 -4.57 -1.86
C VAL A 129 -1.08 -3.80 -1.61
N ILE A 130 0.07 -4.46 -1.53
CA ILE A 130 1.40 -3.86 -1.31
C ILE A 130 2.36 -4.41 -2.36
N SER A 131 3.20 -3.57 -2.96
CA SER A 131 4.09 -4.00 -4.06
C SER A 131 5.42 -3.25 -4.14
N THR A 132 6.24 -3.20 -3.08
CA THR A 132 7.55 -2.51 -3.12
C THR A 132 8.74 -3.47 -3.00
N GLY A 133 9.94 -3.02 -3.40
CA GLY A 133 11.16 -3.86 -3.45
C GLY A 133 11.96 -3.76 -4.76
N THR A 134 11.31 -3.44 -5.89
CA THR A 134 11.97 -3.48 -7.21
C THR A 134 13.09 -2.43 -7.32
N ASN A 135 12.88 -1.24 -6.78
CA ASN A 135 13.88 -0.17 -6.78
C ASN A 135 15.08 -0.51 -5.87
N ASP A 136 14.83 -1.25 -4.78
CA ASP A 136 15.90 -1.68 -3.87
C ASP A 136 16.91 -2.57 -4.61
N PHE A 137 16.44 -3.47 -5.47
CA PHE A 137 17.35 -4.27 -6.32
C PHE A 137 17.88 -3.48 -7.51
N GLY A 138 16.99 -2.91 -8.33
CA GLY A 138 17.35 -2.32 -9.61
C GLY A 138 18.24 -1.10 -9.47
N LEU A 139 17.85 -0.16 -8.62
CA LEU A 139 18.57 1.12 -8.45
C LEU A 139 19.65 1.00 -7.37
N ASN A 140 19.30 0.48 -6.20
CA ASN A 140 20.18 0.57 -5.03
C ASN A 140 21.14 -0.64 -4.89
N PHE A 141 20.73 -1.86 -5.21
CA PHE A 141 21.63 -3.03 -5.07
C PHE A 141 22.53 -3.22 -6.30
N TYR A 142 21.97 -3.12 -7.51
CA TYR A 142 22.71 -3.34 -8.75
C TYR A 142 23.22 -2.04 -9.40
N GLY A 143 22.42 -0.97 -9.40
CA GLY A 143 22.79 0.30 -10.04
C GLY A 143 23.85 1.10 -9.26
N ILE A 144 23.66 1.24 -7.94
CA ILE A 144 24.59 1.94 -7.04
C ILE A 144 25.22 0.90 -6.10
N PRO A 145 26.39 0.31 -6.39
CA PRO A 145 26.85 -0.92 -5.75
C PRO A 145 27.20 -0.82 -4.26
N THR A 146 26.94 0.31 -3.59
CA THR A 146 27.15 0.51 -2.14
C THR A 146 26.49 -0.60 -1.32
N ARG A 147 25.22 -0.95 -1.59
CA ARG A 147 24.54 -2.03 -0.86
C ARG A 147 25.10 -3.40 -1.20
N ARG A 148 25.50 -3.65 -2.45
CA ARG A 148 26.16 -4.89 -2.85
C ARG A 148 27.49 -5.12 -2.14
N PHE A 149 28.25 -4.06 -1.82
CA PHE A 149 29.48 -4.19 -1.04
C PHE A 149 29.22 -4.38 0.45
N GLN A 150 28.13 -3.84 0.99
CA GLN A 150 27.74 -4.03 2.40
C GLN A 150 27.12 -5.41 2.67
N PHE A 151 26.33 -5.92 1.72
CA PHE A 151 25.68 -7.23 1.78
C PHE A 151 26.37 -8.19 0.81
N ILE A 152 27.44 -8.85 1.29
CA ILE A 152 28.24 -9.78 0.48
C ILE A 152 27.35 -10.92 -0.07
N ALA A 153 26.41 -11.42 0.73
CA ALA A 153 25.40 -12.38 0.30
C ALA A 153 24.10 -11.67 -0.06
N ILE A 154 23.57 -11.93 -1.26
CA ILE A 154 22.27 -11.39 -1.69
C ILE A 154 21.12 -11.79 -0.76
N SER A 155 21.19 -12.97 -0.15
CA SER A 155 20.21 -13.45 0.82
C SER A 155 20.12 -12.54 2.04
N ALA A 156 21.25 -12.02 2.52
CA ALA A 156 21.26 -11.09 3.65
C ALA A 156 20.56 -9.77 3.31
N TYR A 157 20.64 -9.30 2.05
CA TYR A 157 19.88 -8.13 1.61
C TYR A 157 18.40 -8.43 1.47
N GLN A 158 18.04 -9.62 0.96
CA GLN A 158 16.64 -10.07 0.92
C GLN A 158 16.03 -10.13 2.32
N ASP A 159 16.73 -10.71 3.30
CA ASP A 159 16.29 -10.79 4.69
C ASP A 159 16.09 -9.39 5.30
N PHE A 160 16.99 -8.45 5.01
CA PHE A 160 16.85 -7.06 5.41
C PHE A 160 15.57 -6.42 4.86
N LEU A 161 15.30 -6.55 3.56
CA LEU A 161 14.08 -6.00 2.95
C LEU A 161 12.81 -6.70 3.48
N LEU A 162 12.86 -8.02 3.68
CA LEU A 162 11.74 -8.78 4.26
C LEU A 162 11.43 -8.36 5.69
N ASN A 163 12.44 -8.08 6.51
CA ASN A 163 12.24 -7.57 7.87
C ASN A 163 11.53 -6.20 7.85
N ASN A 164 11.93 -5.31 6.93
CA ASN A 164 11.28 -3.99 6.78
C ASN A 164 9.83 -4.13 6.30
N LEU A 165 9.56 -5.00 5.32
CA LEU A 165 8.20 -5.35 4.89
C LEU A 165 7.37 -5.91 6.05
N GLN A 166 7.93 -6.82 6.83
CA GLN A 166 7.22 -7.43 7.96
C GLN A 166 6.88 -6.38 9.01
N SER A 167 7.79 -5.46 9.32
CA SER A 167 7.52 -4.35 10.24
C SER A 167 6.39 -3.46 9.71
N PHE A 168 6.46 -3.09 8.43
CA PHE A 168 5.44 -2.27 7.79
C PHE A 168 4.05 -2.92 7.84
N VAL A 169 3.94 -4.21 7.52
CA VAL A 169 2.65 -4.93 7.58
C VAL A 169 2.11 -4.99 9.00
N LYS A 170 2.96 -5.21 10.00
CA LYS A 170 2.56 -5.18 11.42
C LYS A 170 2.03 -3.80 11.83
N ASP A 171 2.68 -2.74 11.39
CA ASP A 171 2.24 -1.38 11.72
C ASP A 171 0.92 -1.02 11.01
N LEU A 172 0.79 -1.38 9.74
CA LEU A 172 -0.46 -1.22 8.99
C LEU A 172 -1.62 -1.97 9.65
N TRP A 173 -1.38 -3.19 10.12
CA TRP A 173 -2.36 -3.97 10.87
C TRP A 173 -2.78 -3.27 12.17
N LYS A 174 -1.82 -2.82 12.99
CA LYS A 174 -2.11 -2.09 14.23
C LYS A 174 -2.94 -0.83 13.99
N GLN A 175 -2.64 -0.06 12.95
CA GLN A 175 -3.41 1.14 12.61
C GLN A 175 -4.85 0.79 12.21
N ARG A 176 -5.05 -0.33 11.51
CA ARG A 176 -6.36 -0.79 11.07
C ARG A 176 -7.23 -1.29 12.22
N GLU A 177 -6.69 -2.13 13.10
CA GLU A 177 -7.43 -2.67 14.25
C GLU A 177 -7.69 -1.59 15.31
N GLY A 178 -6.73 -0.68 15.56
CA GLY A 178 -6.92 0.43 16.48
C GLY A 178 -8.02 1.41 16.08
N VAL A 179 -8.54 1.31 14.84
CA VAL A 179 -9.74 2.04 14.41
C VAL A 179 -11.02 1.25 14.68
N ALA A 180 -10.98 -0.07 14.68
CA ALA A 180 -12.14 -0.95 14.91
C ALA A 180 -12.53 -1.09 16.39
N GLU A 181 -11.63 -0.76 17.33
CA GLU A 181 -11.79 -0.92 18.78
C GLU A 181 -12.12 0.37 19.55
N VAL A 182 -12.32 1.52 18.88
CA VAL A 182 -12.74 2.75 19.56
C VAL A 182 -14.26 2.68 19.81
N GLU A 183 -14.64 1.98 20.87
CA GLU A 183 -15.92 2.09 21.59
C GLU A 183 -15.85 3.20 22.65
#